data_AF-A0A382U5U0-F1
#
_entry.id   AF-A0A382U5U0-F1
#
_cell.length_a   1.000
_cell.length_b   1.000
_cell.length_c   1.000
_cell.angle_alpha   90.00
_cell.angle_beta   90.00
_cell.angle_gamma   90.00
#
_symmetry.space_group_name_H-M   'P 1'
#
loop_
_entity.id
_entity.type
_entity.pdbx_description
1 polymer ?
#
loop_
_entity_poly.entity_id
_entity_poly.type
_entity_poly.pdbx_seq_one_letter_code
_entity_poly.pdbx_strand_id
1 'polypeptide(L)'
;MNFSRRELMKTVGAGALALGAGQNTTAASSSRVLESSPDFSVVRSEFPRAAKNLWLAAAETHPFSIHTLRALEEYSQYRALGALGRDGFTPAKQAETKQMFGALINASAEEIAFVMSTTDGENLVVSGLGLEELGGNVVIDDLHFAASRYLYTALAEAGHIDLRVV
;
A
#
# COMPACT_ATOMS: atom_id res chain seq x y z
N MET A 1 -25.24 -7.13 2.86
CA MET A 1 -24.19 -8.15 2.61
C MET A 1 -23.30 -7.60 1.51
N ASN A 2 -22.07 -7.21 1.84
CA ASN A 2 -21.16 -6.58 0.88
C ASN A 2 -20.39 -7.67 0.14
N PHE A 3 -20.82 -7.99 -1.08
CA PHE A 3 -20.01 -8.83 -1.96
C PHE A 3 -18.95 -7.95 -2.63
N SER A 4 -17.68 -8.18 -2.29
CA SER A 4 -16.53 -7.63 -3.01
C SER A 4 -16.43 -8.31 -4.39
N ARG A 5 -15.96 -7.58 -5.41
CA ARG A 5 -15.68 -8.10 -6.77
C ARG A 5 -14.88 -9.42 -6.76
N ARG A 6 -14.13 -9.70 -5.69
CA ARG A 6 -13.33 -10.91 -5.50
C ARG A 6 -14.14 -12.15 -5.05
N GLU A 7 -15.30 -12.00 -4.41
CA GLU A 7 -16.22 -13.13 -4.08
C GLU A 7 -16.85 -13.72 -5.35
N LEU A 8 -17.09 -12.86 -6.34
CA LEU A 8 -17.58 -13.26 -7.66
C LEU A 8 -16.53 -14.07 -8.44
N MET A 9 -15.24 -13.85 -8.20
CA MET A 9 -14.15 -14.62 -8.85
C MET A 9 -13.88 -15.96 -8.19
N LYS A 10 -14.20 -16.12 -6.90
CA LYS A 10 -14.11 -17.42 -6.20
C LYS A 10 -15.24 -18.39 -6.62
N THR A 11 -16.33 -17.88 -7.19
CA THR A 11 -17.53 -18.66 -7.55
C THR A 11 -17.53 -19.17 -9.00
N VAL A 12 -16.58 -18.76 -9.86
CA VAL A 12 -16.51 -19.22 -11.26
C VAL A 12 -15.90 -20.63 -11.41
N GLY A 13 -15.36 -21.21 -10.33
CA GLY A 13 -14.74 -22.55 -10.34
C GLY A 13 -15.68 -23.74 -10.13
N ALA A 14 -16.97 -23.55 -9.80
CA ALA A 14 -17.87 -24.68 -9.54
C ALA A 14 -19.34 -24.34 -9.83
N GLY A 15 -19.91 -25.05 -10.81
CA GLY A 15 -21.33 -25.41 -10.80
C GLY A 15 -22.30 -24.45 -11.49
N ALA A 16 -22.77 -24.89 -12.66
CA ALA A 16 -23.99 -24.39 -13.27
C ALA A 16 -25.25 -24.64 -12.41
N LEU A 17 -26.29 -23.83 -12.65
CA LEU A 17 -27.71 -23.98 -12.32
C LEU A 17 -28.20 -23.51 -10.93
N ALA A 18 -28.77 -22.30 -10.89
CA ALA A 18 -30.12 -22.06 -10.36
C ALA A 18 -30.60 -20.64 -10.71
N LEU A 19 -31.61 -20.55 -11.58
CA LEU A 19 -32.45 -19.36 -11.74
C LEU A 19 -33.26 -19.14 -10.46
N GLY A 20 -33.23 -17.93 -9.90
CA GLY A 20 -34.07 -17.57 -8.75
C GLY A 20 -34.19 -16.06 -8.62
N ALA A 21 -35.41 -15.55 -8.82
CA ALA A 21 -35.78 -14.14 -8.73
C ALA A 21 -35.46 -13.53 -7.35
N GLY A 22 -34.99 -12.28 -7.31
CA GLY A 22 -34.81 -11.58 -6.04
C GLY A 22 -34.22 -10.16 -6.14
N GLN A 23 -35.13 -9.19 -6.19
CA GLN A 23 -35.01 -7.81 -5.69
C GLN A 23 -34.00 -6.85 -6.36
N ASN A 24 -34.55 -5.92 -7.14
CA ASN A 24 -33.94 -4.62 -7.46
C ASN A 24 -33.62 -3.88 -6.15
N THR A 25 -32.37 -3.97 -5.71
CA THR A 25 -31.81 -3.02 -4.75
C THR A 25 -31.04 -1.98 -5.56
N THR A 26 -31.69 -0.85 -5.81
CA THR A 26 -30.99 0.36 -6.24
C THR A 26 -30.06 0.77 -5.10
N ALA A 27 -28.81 0.33 -5.18
CA ALA A 27 -27.75 0.86 -4.33
C ALA A 27 -27.62 2.35 -4.68
N ALA A 28 -28.18 3.20 -3.84
CA ALA A 28 -27.89 4.62 -3.89
C ALA A 28 -26.40 4.78 -3.64
N SER A 29 -25.63 5.01 -4.71
CA SER A 29 -24.29 5.59 -4.60
C SER A 29 -24.48 6.95 -3.95
N SER A 30 -24.31 7.00 -2.62
CA SER A 30 -24.18 8.25 -1.91
C SER A 30 -22.86 8.86 -2.39
N SER A 31 -22.93 9.68 -3.45
CA SER A 31 -21.82 10.53 -3.84
C SER A 31 -21.61 11.47 -2.66
N ARG A 32 -20.62 11.18 -1.82
CA ARG A 32 -20.15 12.13 -0.83
C ARG A 32 -19.63 13.30 -1.64
N VAL A 33 -20.46 14.33 -1.79
CA VAL A 33 -20.03 15.61 -2.36
C VAL A 33 -18.85 16.02 -1.49
N LEU A 34 -17.65 16.04 -2.09
CA LEU A 34 -16.50 16.62 -1.44
C LEU A 34 -16.88 18.07 -1.15
N GLU A 35 -17.16 18.36 0.12
CA GLU A 35 -17.21 19.72 0.64
C GLU A 35 -15.97 20.46 0.13
N SER A 36 -16.18 21.72 -0.28
CA SER A 36 -15.22 22.68 -0.85
C SER A 36 -13.75 22.24 -0.87
N SER A 37 -13.08 22.41 -2.02
CA SER A 37 -11.65 22.15 -2.18
C SER A 37 -10.83 22.58 -0.95
N PRO A 38 -9.92 21.72 -0.45
CA PRO A 38 -9.18 22.01 0.77
C PRO A 38 -8.38 23.31 0.61
N ASP A 39 -8.27 24.08 1.69
CA ASP A 39 -7.41 25.25 1.72
C ASP A 39 -5.94 24.81 1.73
N PHE A 40 -5.32 24.83 0.54
CA PHE A 40 -3.92 24.42 0.37
C PHE A 40 -2.92 25.32 1.10
N SER A 41 -3.30 26.54 1.49
CA SER A 41 -2.43 27.39 2.32
C SER A 41 -2.27 26.82 3.72
N VAL A 42 -3.38 26.31 4.30
CA VAL A 42 -3.39 25.60 5.57
C VAL A 42 -2.62 24.28 5.44
N VAL A 43 -2.90 23.47 4.41
CA VAL A 43 -2.18 22.21 4.18
C VAL A 43 -0.67 22.46 4.07
N ARG A 44 -0.23 23.45 3.30
CA ARG A 44 1.20 23.77 3.15
C ARG A 44 1.84 24.17 4.48
N SER A 45 1.10 24.86 5.36
CA SER A 45 1.60 25.28 6.67
C SER A 45 1.90 24.11 7.62
N GLU A 46 1.25 22.95 7.41
CA GLU A 46 1.47 21.74 8.20
C GLU A 46 2.75 20.99 7.85
N PHE A 47 3.47 21.39 6.80
CA PHE A 47 4.73 20.81 6.36
C PHE A 47 5.87 21.82 6.55
N PRO A 48 6.58 21.85 7.69
CA PRO A 48 7.50 22.95 8.03
C PRO A 48 8.58 23.23 6.98
N ARG A 49 9.12 22.18 6.34
CA ARG A 49 10.12 22.33 5.27
C ARG A 49 9.49 22.87 3.99
N ALA A 50 8.32 22.37 3.61
CA ALA A 50 7.61 22.88 2.44
C ALA A 50 7.10 24.31 2.65
N ALA A 51 6.69 24.70 3.86
CA ALA A 51 6.26 26.07 4.16
C ALA A 51 7.38 27.10 3.95
N LYS A 52 8.63 26.74 4.27
CA LYS A 52 9.81 27.62 4.20
C LYS A 52 10.54 27.59 2.86
N ASN A 53 10.40 26.50 2.11
CA ASN A 53 11.18 26.27 0.90
C ASN A 53 10.30 25.89 -0.30
N LEU A 54 10.77 26.20 -1.49
CA LEU A 54 10.23 25.59 -2.70
C LEU A 54 10.71 24.14 -2.79
N TRP A 55 9.79 23.19 -2.94
CA TRP A 55 10.08 21.76 -2.98
C TRP A 55 9.66 21.18 -4.33
N LEU A 56 10.64 20.94 -5.22
CA LEU A 56 10.42 20.38 -6.56
C LEU A 56 10.96 18.95 -6.70
N ALA A 57 11.20 18.26 -5.57
CA ALA A 57 11.76 16.91 -5.50
C ALA A 57 10.83 15.91 -4.79
N ALA A 58 9.50 16.12 -4.88
CA ALA A 58 8.51 15.27 -4.19
C ALA A 58 8.54 13.81 -4.66
N ALA A 59 8.96 13.55 -5.91
CA ALA A 59 9.13 12.19 -6.41
C ALA A 59 10.23 11.40 -5.69
N GLU A 60 11.25 12.08 -5.15
CA GLU A 60 12.32 11.45 -4.38
C GLU A 60 11.90 11.26 -2.91
N THR A 61 11.46 12.34 -2.27
CA THR A 61 11.01 12.28 -0.88
C THR A 61 10.01 13.38 -0.53
N HIS A 62 9.12 13.07 0.40
CA HIS A 62 8.11 14.00 0.89
C HIS A 62 8.55 14.55 2.26
N PRO A 63 8.46 15.87 2.49
CA PRO A 63 8.61 16.42 3.83
C PRO A 63 7.62 15.81 4.81
N PHE A 64 8.04 15.57 6.05
CA PHE A 64 7.11 15.18 7.10
C PHE A 64 6.15 16.33 7.45
N SER A 65 4.89 15.97 7.69
CA SER A 65 3.92 16.86 8.31
C SER A 65 4.19 16.98 9.81
N ILE A 66 3.63 18.01 10.44
CA ILE A 66 3.65 18.15 11.91
C ILE A 66 3.01 16.95 12.63
N HIS A 67 2.05 16.27 12.01
CA HIS A 67 1.41 15.09 12.59
C HIS A 67 2.35 13.89 12.61
N THR A 68 3.08 13.68 11.50
CA THR A 68 4.13 12.65 11.42
C THR A 68 5.24 12.92 12.44
N LEU A 69 5.67 14.18 12.56
CA LEU A 69 6.69 14.56 13.53
C LEU A 69 6.27 14.26 14.98
N ARG A 70 5.01 14.56 15.34
CA ARG A 70 4.47 14.24 16.68
C ARG A 70 4.46 12.73 16.94
N ALA A 71 4.00 11.92 15.98
CA ALA A 71 3.98 10.47 16.13
C ALA A 71 5.39 9.88 16.28
N LEU A 72 6.37 10.41 15.54
CA LEU A 72 7.78 10.01 15.68
C LEU A 72 8.34 10.41 17.05
N GLU A 73 8.02 11.61 17.53
CA GLU A 73 8.46 12.08 18.85
C GLU A 73 7.91 11.20 19.98
N GLU A 74 6.60 10.88 19.95
CA GLU A 74 5.98 9.96 20.91
C GLU A 74 6.66 8.59 20.90
N TYR A 75 6.91 8.03 19.71
CA TYR A 75 7.60 6.75 19.57
C TYR A 75 9.04 6.82 20.08
N SER A 76 9.78 7.89 19.78
CA SER A 76 11.14 8.10 20.28
C SER A 76 11.18 8.20 21.81
N GLN A 77 10.24 8.92 22.43
CA GLN A 77 10.13 9.02 23.88
C GLN A 77 9.81 7.65 24.51
N TYR A 78 8.90 6.87 23.90
CA TYR A 78 8.64 5.48 24.32
C TYR A 78 9.92 4.63 24.28
N ARG A 79 10.68 4.69 23.18
CA ARG A 79 11.92 3.92 23.02
C ARG A 79 13.02 4.34 24.00
N ALA A 80 13.08 5.61 24.38
CA ALA A 80 14.07 6.15 25.29
C ALA A 80 13.74 5.88 26.77
N LEU A 81 12.46 5.98 27.15
CA LEU A 81 12.02 6.05 28.55
C LEU A 81 11.08 4.90 28.97
N GLY A 82 10.80 3.96 28.08
CA GLY A 82 9.89 2.83 28.33
C GLY A 82 8.41 3.23 28.48
N ALA A 83 7.58 2.23 28.82
CA ALA A 83 6.11 2.25 28.75
C ALA A 83 5.37 2.99 29.89
N LEU A 84 6.03 3.86 30.66
CA LEU A 84 5.40 4.60 31.77
C LEU A 84 4.48 5.72 31.26
N GLY A 85 3.28 5.36 30.83
CA GLY A 85 2.30 6.28 30.24
C GLY A 85 2.61 6.67 28.79
N ARG A 86 3.46 5.88 28.11
CA ARG A 86 3.86 6.08 26.71
C ARG A 86 3.55 4.82 25.92
N ASP A 87 2.96 4.99 24.76
CA ASP A 87 2.68 3.90 23.85
C ASP A 87 3.66 3.91 22.68
N GLY A 88 4.27 2.75 22.42
CA GLY A 88 4.96 2.51 21.16
C GLY A 88 3.98 2.31 19.99
N PHE A 89 4.41 1.54 19.00
CA PHE A 89 3.55 1.09 17.90
C PHE A 89 2.87 -0.24 18.26
N THR A 90 1.82 -0.15 19.08
CA THR A 90 1.10 -1.31 19.64
C THR A 90 0.37 -2.13 18.57
N PRO A 91 -0.01 -3.40 18.85
CA PRO A 91 -0.81 -4.19 17.92
C PRO A 91 -2.13 -3.53 17.50
N ALA A 92 -2.79 -2.79 18.41
CA ALA A 92 -4.00 -2.04 18.08
C ALA A 92 -3.71 -0.90 17.08
N LYS A 93 -2.65 -0.11 17.31
CA LYS A 93 -2.21 0.94 16.37
C LYS A 93 -1.82 0.35 15.01
N GLN A 94 -1.17 -0.82 15.00
CA GLN A 94 -0.83 -1.55 13.77
C GLN A 94 -2.09 -1.97 12.99
N ALA A 95 -3.08 -2.55 13.67
CA ALA A 95 -4.34 -2.98 13.06
C ALA A 95 -5.12 -1.79 12.48
N GLU A 96 -5.24 -0.71 13.25
CA GLU A 96 -5.86 0.54 12.80
C GLU A 96 -5.13 1.12 11.57
N THR A 97 -3.80 1.18 11.60
CA THR A 97 -3.00 1.68 10.47
C THR A 97 -3.25 0.87 9.20
N LYS A 98 -3.27 -0.47 9.31
CA LYS A 98 -3.57 -1.36 8.18
C LYS A 98 -4.99 -1.14 7.65
N GLN A 99 -5.97 -0.96 8.53
CA GLN A 99 -7.35 -0.69 8.15
C GLN A 99 -7.49 0.65 7.40
N MET A 100 -6.87 1.72 7.92
CA MET A 100 -6.89 3.03 7.29
C MET A 100 -6.22 3.02 5.92
N PHE A 101 -5.05 2.38 5.80
CA PHE A 101 -4.34 2.28 4.53
C PHE A 101 -5.08 1.38 3.52
N GLY A 102 -5.65 0.26 3.98
CA GLY A 102 -6.51 -0.59 3.16
C GLY A 102 -7.69 0.18 2.58
N ALA A 103 -8.39 0.99 3.40
CA ALA A 103 -9.48 1.84 2.93
C ALA A 103 -9.02 2.85 1.86
N LEU A 104 -7.82 3.42 2.00
CA LEU A 104 -7.26 4.37 1.03
C LEU A 104 -7.05 3.74 -0.36
N ILE A 105 -6.63 2.48 -0.42
CA ILE A 105 -6.34 1.77 -1.68
C ILE A 105 -7.42 0.75 -2.07
N ASN A 106 -8.56 0.74 -1.36
CA ASN A 106 -9.66 -0.21 -1.55
C ASN A 106 -9.23 -1.70 -1.40
N ALA A 107 -8.48 -2.00 -0.34
CA ALA A 107 -8.04 -3.33 0.09
C ALA A 107 -8.48 -3.64 1.54
N SER A 108 -8.48 -4.92 1.92
CA SER A 108 -8.72 -5.32 3.32
C SER A 108 -7.46 -5.18 4.17
N ALA A 109 -7.60 -5.12 5.50
CA ALA A 109 -6.45 -4.99 6.39
C ALA A 109 -5.50 -6.21 6.34
N GLU A 110 -6.04 -7.39 6.00
CA GLU A 110 -5.30 -8.65 5.84
C GLU A 110 -4.43 -8.65 4.57
N GLU A 111 -4.76 -7.82 3.58
CA GLU A 111 -3.98 -7.64 2.35
C GLU A 111 -2.80 -6.67 2.54
N ILE A 112 -2.65 -6.04 3.72
CA ILE A 112 -1.60 -5.04 4.01
C ILE A 112 -0.47 -5.62 4.87
N ALA A 113 0.75 -5.54 4.35
CA ALA A 113 1.99 -5.85 5.07
C ALA A 113 2.82 -4.57 5.32
N PHE A 114 3.54 -4.52 6.44
CA PHE A 114 4.55 -3.50 6.67
C PHE A 114 5.87 -3.96 6.07
N VAL A 115 6.45 -3.14 5.20
CA VAL A 115 7.75 -3.37 4.55
C VAL A 115 8.61 -2.11 4.68
N MET A 116 9.93 -2.25 4.58
CA MET A 116 10.84 -1.12 4.81
C MET A 116 10.91 -0.13 3.65
N SER A 117 10.68 -0.61 2.42
CA SER A 117 10.71 0.19 1.20
C SER A 117 9.95 -0.51 0.07
N THR A 118 9.73 0.18 -1.05
CA THR A 118 9.16 -0.43 -2.27
C THR A 118 10.04 -1.57 -2.77
N THR A 119 11.37 -1.40 -2.78
CA THR A 119 12.32 -2.43 -3.20
C THR A 119 12.25 -3.67 -2.30
N ASP A 120 12.18 -3.49 -0.98
CA ASP A 120 12.01 -4.58 -0.03
C ASP A 120 10.68 -5.32 -0.23
N GLY A 121 9.59 -4.57 -0.46
CA GLY A 121 8.28 -5.15 -0.75
C GLY A 121 8.25 -5.98 -2.04
N GLU A 122 8.93 -5.53 -3.09
CA GLU A 122 9.03 -6.27 -4.34
C GLU A 122 9.88 -7.54 -4.21
N ASN A 123 11.00 -7.47 -3.50
CA ASN A 123 11.80 -8.66 -3.16
C ASN A 123 10.98 -9.68 -2.37
N LEU A 124 10.19 -9.22 -1.38
CA LEU A 124 9.31 -10.09 -0.61
C LEU A 124 8.29 -10.82 -1.49
N VAL A 125 7.71 -10.14 -2.49
CA VAL A 125 6.77 -10.77 -3.44
C VAL A 125 7.49 -11.81 -4.30
N VAL A 126 8.67 -11.47 -4.83
CA VAL A 126 9.47 -12.39 -5.66
C VAL A 126 9.86 -13.65 -4.89
N SER A 127 10.35 -13.51 -3.66
CA SER A 127 10.65 -14.65 -2.78
C SER A 127 9.39 -15.43 -2.41
N GLY A 128 8.27 -14.77 -2.15
CA GLY A 128 7.00 -15.42 -1.83
C GLY A 128 6.40 -16.23 -2.99
N LEU A 129 6.71 -15.86 -4.24
CA LEU A 129 6.38 -16.63 -5.43
C LEU A 129 7.35 -17.79 -5.68
N GLY A 130 8.51 -17.82 -5.02
CA GLY A 130 9.54 -18.84 -5.22
C GLY A 130 10.15 -18.80 -6.63
N LEU A 131 10.30 -17.60 -7.22
CA LEU A 131 10.77 -17.48 -8.61
C LEU A 131 12.21 -17.99 -8.81
N GLU A 132 13.03 -17.99 -7.76
CA GLU A 132 14.39 -18.53 -7.83
C GLU A 132 14.38 -20.05 -8.05
N GLU A 133 13.46 -20.77 -7.40
CA GLU A 133 13.37 -22.23 -7.46
C GLU A 133 12.41 -22.75 -8.53
N LEU A 134 11.26 -22.09 -8.69
CA LEU A 134 10.19 -22.50 -9.61
C LEU A 134 10.38 -21.96 -11.02
N GLY A 135 11.18 -20.89 -11.15
CA GLY A 135 11.37 -20.16 -12.38
C GLY A 135 10.09 -19.55 -12.94
N GLY A 136 10.12 -19.15 -14.21
CA GLY A 136 8.98 -18.61 -14.92
C GLY A 136 9.34 -17.47 -15.86
N ASN A 137 8.32 -16.96 -16.57
CA ASN A 137 8.46 -15.80 -17.44
C ASN A 137 8.04 -14.53 -16.70
N VAL A 138 9.00 -13.64 -16.47
CA VAL A 138 8.75 -12.33 -15.86
C VAL A 138 8.76 -11.28 -16.96
N VAL A 139 7.69 -10.51 -17.04
CA VAL A 139 7.54 -9.41 -17.99
C VAL A 139 7.55 -8.09 -17.23
N ILE A 140 8.49 -7.20 -17.58
CA ILE A 140 8.59 -5.83 -17.05
C ILE A 140 8.56 -4.83 -18.20
N ASP A 141 8.28 -3.56 -17.91
CA ASP A 141 8.41 -2.48 -18.89
C ASP A 141 9.80 -1.80 -18.84
N ASP A 142 10.13 -1.05 -19.90
CA ASP A 142 11.40 -0.32 -20.00
C ASP A 142 11.56 0.83 -18.98
N LEU A 143 10.49 1.29 -18.33
CA LEU A 143 10.49 2.36 -17.32
C LEU A 143 10.49 1.81 -15.89
N HIS A 144 10.59 0.48 -15.70
CA HIS A 144 10.62 -0.13 -14.37
C HIS A 144 11.78 0.42 -13.54
N PHE A 145 11.53 0.67 -12.26
CA PHE A 145 12.49 1.34 -11.39
C PHE A 145 13.83 0.58 -11.34
N ALA A 146 14.95 1.30 -11.48
CA ALA A 146 16.26 0.69 -11.71
C ALA A 146 16.69 -0.33 -10.64
N ALA A 147 16.43 -0.04 -9.35
CA ALA A 147 16.76 -0.96 -8.27
C ALA A 147 15.94 -2.26 -8.34
N SER A 148 14.69 -2.15 -8.79
CA SER A 148 13.79 -3.29 -9.00
C SER A 148 14.19 -4.10 -10.24
N ARG A 149 14.60 -3.43 -11.32
CA ARG A 149 15.09 -4.09 -12.54
C ARG A 149 16.34 -4.93 -12.29
N TYR A 150 17.22 -4.49 -11.39
CA TYR A 150 18.43 -5.24 -11.02
C TYR A 150 18.10 -6.64 -10.49
N LEU A 151 17.08 -6.76 -9.62
CA LEU A 151 16.63 -8.04 -9.07
C LEU A 151 16.32 -9.06 -10.16
N TYR A 152 15.45 -8.69 -11.11
CA TYR A 152 15.04 -9.59 -12.18
C TYR A 152 16.19 -9.92 -13.14
N THR A 153 17.07 -8.95 -13.40
CA THR A 153 18.23 -9.18 -14.27
C THR A 153 19.19 -10.18 -13.62
N ALA A 154 19.45 -10.05 -12.33
CA ALA A 154 20.30 -10.99 -11.58
C ALA A 154 19.72 -12.41 -11.58
N LEU A 155 18.42 -12.56 -11.37
CA LEU A 155 17.74 -13.86 -11.44
C LEU A 155 17.81 -14.48 -12.84
N ALA A 156 17.67 -13.68 -13.89
CA ALA A 156 17.77 -14.15 -15.27
C ALA A 156 19.21 -14.57 -15.64
N GLU A 157 20.21 -13.78 -15.24
CA GLU A 157 21.64 -14.09 -15.47
C GLU A 157 22.08 -15.36 -14.75
N ALA A 158 21.52 -15.62 -13.57
CA ALA A 158 21.73 -16.87 -12.84
C ALA A 158 20.91 -18.05 -13.39
N GLY A 159 20.08 -17.83 -14.42
CA GLY A 159 19.31 -18.87 -15.10
C GLY A 159 18.05 -19.32 -14.35
N HIS A 160 17.56 -18.53 -13.39
CA HIS A 160 16.35 -18.85 -12.63
C HIS A 160 15.07 -18.49 -13.38
N ILE A 161 15.05 -17.40 -14.14
CA ILE A 161 13.84 -16.90 -14.83
C ILE A 161 14.12 -16.52 -16.29
N ASP A 162 13.06 -16.51 -17.10
CA ASP A 162 13.05 -15.85 -18.41
C ASP A 162 12.56 -14.40 -18.24
N LEU A 163 13.44 -13.43 -18.47
CA LEU A 163 13.09 -12.00 -18.39
C LEU A 163 12.73 -11.44 -19.77
N ARG A 164 11.54 -10.83 -19.89
CA ARG A 164 11.11 -10.06 -21.06
C ARG A 164 10.88 -8.60 -20.68
N VAL A 165 11.37 -7.70 -21.52
CA VAL A 165 11.10 -6.26 -21.41
C VAL A 165 10.20 -5.83 -22.56
N VAL A 166 9.13 -5.10 -22.25
CA VAL A 166 8.10 -4.65 -23.22
C VAL A 166 7.88 -3.14 -23.23
#